data_AF-A0A969TLK4-F1
#
_entry.id   AF-A0A969TLK4-F1
#
_cell.length_a   1.000
_cell.length_b   1.000
_cell.length_c   1.000
_cell.angle_alpha   90.00
_cell.angle_beta   90.00
_cell.angle_gamma   90.00
#
_symmetry.space_group_name_H-M   'P 1'
#
loop_
_entity.id
_entity.type
_entity.pdbx_description
1 polymer ?
#
loop_
_entity_poly.entity_id
_entity_poly.type
_entity_poly.pdbx_seq_one_letter_code
_entity_poly.pdbx_strand_id
1 'polypeptide(L)'
;AILFLILVLARLYLGWAYVSSRLTDSTVTYEESGWYDGQTWTKPPAVLNRDRLVAIYEIQPILKRIQKTLGVWVGILVTGAIVWRLLS
;
A
#
# COMPACT_ATOMS: atom_id res chain seq x y z
N ALA A 1 0.04 13.31 -18.56
CA ALA A 1 -0.93 13.42 -17.46
C ALA A 1 -1.26 12.07 -16.81
N ILE A 2 -1.78 11.08 -17.54
CA ILE A 2 -2.21 9.78 -16.98
C ILE A 2 -1.05 8.99 -16.35
N LEU A 3 0.13 8.96 -17.00
CA LEU A 3 1.31 8.29 -16.44
C LEU A 3 1.70 8.87 -15.06
N PHE A 4 1.66 10.18 -14.91
CA PHE A 4 1.94 10.84 -13.63
C PHE A 4 0.94 10.43 -12.55
N LEU A 5 -0.35 10.39 -12.88
CA LEU A 5 -1.39 9.91 -11.96
C LEU A 5 -1.14 8.46 -11.52
N ILE A 6 -0.76 7.58 -12.46
CA ILE A 6 -0.42 6.19 -12.17
C ILE A 6 0.76 6.10 -11.20
N LEU A 7 1.82 6.89 -11.44
CA LEU A 7 3.00 6.91 -10.56
C LEU A 7 2.66 7.41 -9.14
N VAL A 8 1.81 8.43 -9.02
CA VAL A 8 1.35 8.93 -7.71
C VAL A 8 0.54 7.87 -6.97
N LEU A 9 -0.40 7.20 -7.65
CA LEU A 9 -1.20 6.12 -7.06
C LEU A 9 -0.33 4.92 -6.68
N ALA A 10 0.67 4.57 -7.50
CA ALA A 10 1.63 3.51 -7.20
C ALA A 10 2.46 3.85 -5.96
N ARG A 11 2.99 5.08 -5.85
CA ARG A 11 3.73 5.54 -4.66
C ARG A 11 2.86 5.47 -3.41
N LEU A 12 1.61 5.93 -3.50
CA LEU A 12 0.67 5.89 -2.38
C LEU A 12 0.36 4.44 -1.96
N TYR A 13 0.13 3.55 -2.92
CA TYR A 13 -0.10 2.12 -2.67
C TYR A 13 1.10 1.48 -1.97
N LEU A 14 2.31 1.67 -2.52
CA LEU A 14 3.54 1.11 -1.96
C LEU A 14 3.83 1.64 -0.55
N GLY A 15 3.61 2.93 -0.31
CA GLY A 15 3.76 3.53 1.02
C GLY A 15 2.83 2.90 2.06
N TRP A 16 1.53 2.80 1.75
CA TRP A 16 0.57 2.18 2.67
C TRP A 16 0.79 0.67 2.83
N ALA A 17 1.23 -0.02 1.77
CA ALA A 17 1.55 -1.44 1.83
C ALA A 17 2.75 -1.70 2.75
N TYR A 18 3.78 -0.86 2.66
CA TYR A 18 4.94 -0.92 3.56
C TYR A 18 4.57 -0.63 5.02
N VAL A 19 3.72 0.36 5.28
CA VAL A 19 3.24 0.63 6.65
C VAL A 19 2.42 -0.55 7.17
N SER A 20 1.55 -1.13 6.33
CA SER A 20 0.77 -2.31 6.69
C SER A 20 1.68 -3.49 7.05
N SER A 21 2.72 -3.77 6.25
CA SER A 21 3.64 -4.87 6.54
C SER A 21 4.38 -4.64 7.85
N ARG A 22 4.92 -3.42 8.06
CA ARG A 22 5.60 -3.05 9.32
C ARG A 22 4.72 -3.20 10.56
N LEU A 23 3.42 -2.98 10.45
CA LEU A 23 2.49 -3.18 11.56
C LEU A 23 2.21 -4.66 11.83
N THR A 24 2.08 -5.47 10.78
CA THR A 24 1.78 -6.90 10.90
C THR A 24 2.97 -7.77 11.28
N ASP A 25 4.18 -7.29 10.99
CA ASP A 25 5.44 -7.98 11.29
C ASP A 25 5.68 -8.04 12.80
N SER A 26 6.09 -9.23 13.27
CA SER A 26 6.39 -9.50 14.69
C SER A 26 7.72 -8.91 15.14
N THR A 27 8.64 -8.72 14.21
CA THR A 27 9.97 -8.15 14.45
C THR A 27 10.15 -6.93 13.58
N VAL A 28 10.77 -5.91 14.15
CA VAL A 28 11.06 -4.66 13.46
C VAL A 28 12.49 -4.27 13.76
N THR A 29 13.27 -4.00 12.72
CA THR A 29 14.59 -3.39 12.90
C THR A 29 14.39 -1.98 13.43
N TYR A 30 14.91 -1.75 14.63
CA TYR A 30 14.90 -0.45 15.27
C TYR A 30 16.01 0.37 14.61
N GLU A 31 15.62 1.54 14.09
CA GLU A 31 16.54 2.50 13.50
C GLU A 31 16.58 3.66 14.52
N GLU A 32 17.62 3.68 15.36
CA GLU A 32 17.91 4.81 16.24
C GLU A 32 18.88 5.71 15.49
N SER A 33 18.71 7.02 15.51
CA SER A 33 19.59 7.97 14.79
C SER A 33 21.02 8.08 15.39
N GLY A 34 21.59 6.99 15.90
CA GLY A 34 22.89 6.88 16.55
C GLY A 34 23.73 5.70 16.04
N TRP A 35 24.86 5.44 16.71
CA TRP A 35 25.84 4.43 16.30
C TRP A 35 25.43 2.96 16.57
N TYR A 36 24.27 2.73 17.19
CA TYR A 36 23.74 1.42 17.58
C TYR A 36 22.54 0.99 16.72
N ASP A 37 22.62 1.27 15.42
CA ASP A 37 21.61 0.84 14.45
C ASP A 37 21.59 -0.67 14.21
N GLY A 38 20.43 -1.18 13.81
CA GLY A 38 20.29 -2.54 13.28
C GLY A 38 19.87 -3.61 14.28
N GLN A 39 19.56 -3.24 15.53
CA GLN A 39 18.97 -4.20 16.47
C GLN A 39 17.53 -4.54 16.07
N THR A 40 17.19 -5.83 16.10
CA THR A 40 15.81 -6.28 15.84
C THR A 40 15.04 -6.31 17.14
N TRP A 41 13.96 -5.55 17.19
CA TRP A 41 13.05 -5.56 18.33
C TRP A 41 11.87 -6.48 18.04
N THR A 42 11.58 -7.39 18.98
CA THR A 42 10.42 -8.27 18.90
C THR A 42 9.25 -7.63 19.63
N LYS A 43 8.13 -7.45 18.93
CA LYS A 43 6.92 -6.84 19.50
C LYS A 43 6.31 -7.75 20.56
N PRO A 44 5.98 -7.22 21.75
CA PRO A 44 5.12 -7.90 22.70
C PRO A 44 3.75 -8.24 22.05
N PRO A 45 3.12 -9.36 22.43
CA PRO A 45 1.89 -9.82 21.79
C PRO A 45 0.74 -8.81 21.87
N ALA A 46 0.65 -8.04 22.97
CA ALA A 46 -0.35 -6.98 23.12
C ALA A 46 -0.19 -5.86 22.06
N VAL A 47 1.05 -5.45 21.79
CA VAL A 47 1.35 -4.42 20.77
C VAL A 47 1.09 -4.96 19.38
N LEU A 48 1.57 -6.17 19.09
CA LEU A 48 1.37 -6.81 17.78
C LEU A 48 -0.12 -6.99 17.44
N ASN A 49 -0.92 -7.41 18.41
CA ASN A 49 -2.36 -7.56 18.21
C ASN A 49 -3.04 -6.22 17.92
N ARG A 50 -2.69 -5.16 18.66
CA ARG A 50 -3.18 -3.81 18.39
C ARG A 50 -2.79 -3.33 16.99
N ASP A 51 -1.53 -3.50 16.61
CA ASP A 51 -1.02 -3.09 15.30
C ASP A 51 -1.73 -3.83 14.16
N ARG A 52 -2.00 -5.12 14.33
CA ARG A 52 -2.78 -5.93 13.37
C ARG A 52 -4.22 -5.44 13.23
N LEU A 53 -4.87 -5.07 14.35
CA LEU A 53 -6.21 -4.48 14.29
C LEU A 53 -6.21 -3.17 13.49
N VAL A 54 -5.23 -2.29 13.72
CA VAL A 54 -5.07 -1.05 12.94
C VAL A 54 -4.83 -1.37 11.46
N ALA A 55 -3.94 -2.32 11.15
CA ALA A 55 -3.67 -2.71 9.78
C ALA A 55 -4.93 -3.23 9.05
N ILE A 56 -5.75 -4.04 9.73
CA ILE A 56 -6.97 -4.62 9.17
C ILE A 56 -8.07 -3.58 9.01
N TYR A 57 -8.35 -2.79 10.05
CA TYR A 57 -9.53 -1.92 10.06
C TYR A 57 -9.30 -0.55 9.45
N GLU A 58 -8.07 -0.02 9.49
CA GLU A 58 -7.76 1.31 8.97
C GLU A 58 -7.02 1.25 7.63
N ILE A 59 -5.97 0.41 7.52
CA ILE A 59 -5.07 0.46 6.36
C ILE A 59 -5.58 -0.39 5.18
N GLN A 60 -6.07 -1.61 5.43
CA GLN A 60 -6.59 -2.45 4.35
C GLN A 60 -7.72 -1.76 3.54
N PRO A 61 -8.68 -1.03 4.15
CA PRO A 61 -9.65 -0.26 3.38
C PRO A 61 -9.03 0.81 2.50
N ILE A 62 -7.98 1.51 2.95
CA ILE A 62 -7.26 2.50 2.15
C ILE A 62 -6.60 1.83 0.93
N LEU A 63 -5.90 0.72 1.14
CA LEU A 63 -5.28 -0.05 0.05
C LEU A 63 -6.32 -0.52 -0.97
N LYS A 64 -7.46 -1.05 -0.50
CA LYS A 64 -8.57 -1.47 -1.36
C LYS A 64 -9.15 -0.31 -2.16
N ARG A 65 -9.26 0.89 -1.58
CA ARG A 65 -9.72 2.09 -2.31
C ARG A 65 -8.76 2.46 -3.44
N ILE A 66 -7.45 2.44 -3.19
CA ILE A 66 -6.43 2.73 -4.21
C ILE A 66 -6.46 1.69 -5.34
N GLN A 67 -6.59 0.41 -5.01
CA GLN A 67 -6.72 -0.66 -6.01
C GLN A 67 -7.97 -0.50 -6.86
N LYS A 68 -9.11 -0.17 -6.25
CA LYS A 68 -10.37 0.07 -6.96
C LYS A 68 -10.28 1.27 -7.90
N THR A 69 -9.70 2.39 -7.46
CA THR A 69 -9.56 3.57 -8.33
C THR A 69 -8.65 3.28 -9.52
N LEU A 70 -7.53 2.58 -9.31
CA LEU A 70 -6.68 2.10 -10.40
C LEU A 70 -7.44 1.17 -11.36
N GLY A 71 -8.17 0.20 -10.83
CA GLY A 71 -8.96 -0.74 -11.63
C GLY A 71 -10.01 -0.06 -12.50
N VAL A 72 -10.70 0.96 -11.97
CA VAL A 72 -11.67 1.76 -12.73
C VAL A 72 -10.99 2.50 -13.89
N TRP A 73 -9.86 3.16 -13.64
CA TRP A 73 -9.12 3.87 -14.70
C TRP A 73 -8.63 2.93 -15.79
N VAL A 74 -8.10 1.76 -15.42
CA VAL A 74 -7.70 0.74 -16.39
C VAL A 74 -8.90 0.25 -17.19
N GLY A 75 -10.04 0.00 -16.55
CA GLY A 75 -11.27 -0.40 -17.22
C GLY A 75 -11.75 0.62 -18.26
N ILE A 76 -11.72 1.92 -17.93
CA ILE A 76 -12.06 3.00 -18.86
C ILE A 76 -11.11 3.01 -20.08
N LEU A 77 -9.81 2.84 -19.85
CA LEU A 77 -8.83 2.83 -20.94
C LEU A 77 -9.01 1.61 -21.86
N VAL A 78 -9.23 0.43 -21.29
CA VAL A 78 -9.44 -0.81 -22.06
C VAL A 78 -10.72 -0.74 -22.87
N THR A 79 -11.83 -0.31 -22.26
CA THR A 79 -13.11 -0.16 -22.97
C THR A 79 -13.03 0.87 -24.10
N GLY A 80 -12.40 2.02 -23.85
CA GLY A 80 -12.15 3.02 -24.89
C GLY A 80 -11.30 2.49 -26.05
N ALA A 81 -10.26 1.72 -25.76
CA ALA A 81 -9.42 1.10 -26.79
C ALA A 81 -10.19 0.06 -27.64
N ILE A 82 -11.05 -0.75 -27.01
CA ILE A 82 -11.91 -1.71 -27.71
C ILE A 82 -12.88 -0.97 -28.64
N VAL A 83 -13.58 0.06 -28.13
CA VAL A 83 -14.53 0.83 -28.94
C VAL A 83 -13.84 1.48 -30.14
N TRP A 84 -12.66 2.08 -29.93
CA TRP A 84 -11.87 2.65 -31.02
C TRP A 84 -11.55 1.61 -32.10
N ARG A 85 -11.08 0.43 -31.70
CA ARG A 85 -10.76 -0.67 -32.62
C ARG A 85 -11.96 -1.20 -33.39
N LEU A 86 -13.17 -1.09 -32.84
CA LEU A 86 -14.39 -1.54 -33.50
C LEU A 86 -14.95 -0.48 -34.46
N LEU A 87 -14.69 0.81 -34.21
CA LEU A 87 -15.14 1.92 -35.06
C LEU A 87 -14.15 2.28 -36.17
N SER A 88 -12.87 1.96 -36.02
CA SER A 88 -11.79 2.19 -37.00
C SER A 88 -11.67 1.06 -38.00
#